data_AF-A0A7X7RNI6-F1
#
_entry.id   AF-A0A7X7RNI6-F1
#
_cell.length_a   1.000
_cell.length_b   1.000
_cell.length_c   1.000
_cell.angle_alpha   90.00
_cell.angle_beta   90.00
_cell.angle_gamma   90.00
#
_symmetry.space_group_name_H-M   'P 1'
#
loop_
_entity.id
_entity.type
_entity.pdbx_description
1 polymer ?
#
loop_
_entity_poly.entity_id
_entity_poly.type
_entity_poly.pdbx_seq_one_letter_code
_entity_poly.pdbx_strand_id
1 'polypeptide(L)'
;MVTDAVSGGVSMYVGQTLCWTYVPQGREGKPYFHPLALPGTGEALTAYRPPDHAWHLGLWFSWKLINGYNFWEPTSNAVMRVVAQRITPEPDKRVTIEVTLAYLGDGRELVRETRTVRVTTAFNGNYAIAWESAFTAQDRPVEFACTPAKRGKDGNWATGGYAGLMWRFPDADALTCRYVNAEGKSDVQTCGESSERLDITAVSPASGARARIVIRDRGGHPRQPTPWFARHDLKAHKGRGYFLAGPSLIFHEPLRLAAGATLTVRYAVEVERMP
;
A
#
# COMPACT_ATOMS: atom_id res chain seq x y z
N MET A 1 -15.45 10.76 -13.63
CA MET A 1 -15.28 10.29 -12.25
C MET A 1 -16.67 10.04 -11.71
N VAL A 2 -16.87 8.95 -10.98
CA VAL A 2 -18.16 8.59 -10.36
C VAL A 2 -17.93 8.49 -8.86
N THR A 3 -18.87 9.01 -8.08
CA THR A 3 -18.85 8.91 -6.62
C THR A 3 -20.04 8.09 -6.17
N ASP A 4 -19.78 7.04 -5.41
CA ASP A 4 -20.81 6.23 -4.77
C ASP A 4 -21.37 7.00 -3.57
N ALA A 5 -22.67 7.28 -3.59
CA ALA A 5 -23.31 8.13 -2.59
C ALA A 5 -23.36 7.49 -1.19
N VAL A 6 -23.28 6.15 -1.10
CA VAL A 6 -23.40 5.41 0.16
C VAL A 6 -22.04 5.31 0.86
N SER A 7 -21.02 4.86 0.14
CA SER A 7 -19.67 4.65 0.69
C SER A 7 -18.76 5.88 0.59
N GLY A 8 -19.13 6.87 -0.22
CA GLY A 8 -18.24 7.97 -0.61
C GLY A 8 -17.08 7.51 -1.51
N GLY A 9 -17.10 6.26 -1.97
CA GLY A 9 -16.09 5.71 -2.87
C GLY A 9 -16.03 6.47 -4.18
N VAL A 10 -14.82 6.66 -4.71
CA VAL A 10 -14.58 7.43 -5.93
C VAL A 10 -13.91 6.56 -6.97
N SER A 11 -14.55 6.43 -8.12
CA SER A 11 -14.08 5.60 -9.22
C SER A 11 -13.74 6.45 -10.45
N MET A 12 -12.63 6.11 -11.09
CA MET A 12 -12.22 6.71 -12.36
C MET A 12 -12.41 5.74 -13.52
N TYR A 13 -12.96 6.25 -14.61
CA TYR A 13 -13.20 5.52 -15.84
C TYR A 13 -12.57 6.25 -17.02
N VAL A 14 -12.12 5.47 -17.99
CA VAL A 14 -11.76 5.91 -19.35
C VAL A 14 -12.69 5.19 -20.31
N GLY A 15 -13.54 5.94 -21.01
CA GLY A 15 -14.71 5.35 -21.67
C GLY A 15 -15.59 4.64 -20.65
N GLN A 16 -15.87 3.35 -20.88
CA GLN A 16 -16.61 2.48 -19.94
C GLN A 16 -15.70 1.62 -19.06
N THR A 17 -14.37 1.71 -19.23
CA THR A 17 -13.42 0.86 -18.53
C THR A 17 -12.99 1.49 -17.20
N LEU A 18 -13.11 0.74 -16.11
CA LEU A 18 -12.65 1.14 -14.78
C LEU A 18 -11.12 1.17 -14.73
N CYS A 19 -10.55 2.26 -14.21
CA CYS A 19 -9.10 2.39 -13.97
C CYS A 19 -8.76 2.13 -12.50
N TRP A 20 -9.51 2.74 -11.59
CA TRP A 20 -9.30 2.57 -10.16
C TRP A 20 -10.52 3.01 -9.36
N THR A 21 -10.64 2.48 -8.14
CA THR A 21 -11.57 2.96 -7.11
C THR A 21 -10.81 3.24 -5.83
N TYR A 22 -11.03 4.42 -5.28
CA TYR A 22 -10.59 4.83 -3.96
C TYR A 22 -11.75 4.76 -2.97
N VAL A 23 -11.54 4.14 -1.82
CA VAL A 23 -12.53 4.03 -0.74
C VAL A 23 -12.06 4.88 0.44
N PRO A 24 -12.83 5.91 0.84
CA PRO A 24 -12.43 6.85 1.89
C PRO A 24 -12.34 6.20 3.26
N GLN A 25 -13.22 5.24 3.56
CA GLN A 25 -13.23 4.55 4.84
C GLN A 25 -13.67 3.10 4.69
N GLY A 26 -12.72 2.17 4.92
CA GLY A 26 -13.01 0.75 5.06
C GLY A 26 -13.56 0.38 6.44
N ARG A 27 -13.96 -0.89 6.58
CA ARG A 27 -14.36 -1.48 7.87
C ARG A 27 -13.21 -1.48 8.89
N GLU A 28 -11.97 -1.46 8.41
CA GLU A 28 -10.73 -1.39 9.18
C GLU A 28 -10.41 0.04 9.64
N GLY A 29 -11.23 1.03 9.26
CA GLY A 29 -10.97 2.46 9.51
C GLY A 29 -9.88 3.07 8.63
N LYS A 30 -9.42 2.32 7.62
CA LYS A 30 -8.33 2.70 6.71
C LYS A 30 -8.89 3.08 5.34
N PRO A 31 -8.45 4.20 4.75
CA PRO A 31 -8.66 4.45 3.33
C PRO A 31 -7.76 3.55 2.47
N TYR A 32 -8.24 3.12 1.31
CA TYR A 32 -7.52 2.22 0.40
C TYR A 32 -7.96 2.42 -1.05
N PHE A 33 -7.17 1.87 -1.99
CA PHE A 33 -7.58 1.69 -3.37
C PHE A 33 -7.88 0.23 -3.65
N HIS A 34 -9.10 -0.07 -4.07
CA HIS A 34 -9.48 -1.34 -4.68
C HIS A 34 -10.81 -1.21 -5.46
N PRO A 35 -10.86 -1.73 -6.71
CA PRO A 35 -9.71 -2.24 -7.46
C PRO A 35 -8.82 -1.08 -7.93
N LEU A 36 -7.50 -1.30 -7.93
CA LEU A 36 -6.61 -0.74 -8.95
C LEU A 36 -6.66 -1.70 -10.14
N ALA A 37 -6.96 -1.21 -11.34
CA ALA A 37 -7.25 -2.05 -12.49
C ALA A 37 -6.11 -2.05 -13.52
N LEU A 38 -5.97 -3.15 -14.23
CA LEU A 38 -5.07 -3.28 -15.36
C LEU A 38 -5.55 -2.32 -16.46
N PRO A 39 -4.69 -1.39 -16.93
CA PRO A 39 -5.10 -0.37 -17.88
C PRO A 39 -5.74 -0.98 -19.14
N GLY A 40 -6.92 -0.47 -19.50
CA GLY A 40 -7.67 -0.87 -20.69
C GLY A 40 -8.54 -2.13 -20.53
N THR A 41 -8.40 -2.92 -19.46
CA THR A 41 -9.20 -4.15 -19.30
C THR A 41 -10.18 -4.13 -18.14
N GLY A 42 -9.92 -3.32 -17.11
CA GLY A 42 -10.74 -3.31 -15.89
C GLY A 42 -10.48 -4.49 -14.94
N GLU A 43 -9.59 -5.41 -15.30
CA GLU A 43 -9.20 -6.55 -14.46
C GLU A 43 -8.44 -6.05 -13.22
N ALA A 44 -8.76 -6.57 -12.04
CA ALA A 44 -8.15 -6.08 -10.80
C ALA A 44 -6.67 -6.50 -10.67
N LEU A 45 -5.78 -5.54 -10.45
CA LEU A 45 -4.39 -5.75 -10.04
C LEU A 45 -4.24 -5.86 -8.52
N THR A 46 -5.34 -5.74 -7.77
CA THR A 46 -5.37 -5.74 -6.31
C THR A 46 -6.41 -6.74 -5.81
N ALA A 47 -6.18 -7.33 -4.63
CA ALA A 47 -7.21 -8.07 -3.90
C ALA A 47 -7.61 -7.32 -2.63
N TYR A 48 -8.90 -7.42 -2.32
CA TYR A 48 -9.52 -6.84 -1.13
C TYR A 48 -10.05 -7.94 -0.23
N ARG A 49 -9.65 -7.90 1.04
CA ARG A 49 -10.01 -8.82 2.11
C ARG A 49 -10.01 -10.29 1.66
N PRO A 50 -8.92 -10.78 1.06
CA PRO A 50 -8.88 -12.17 0.61
C PRO A 50 -9.01 -13.10 1.84
N PRO A 51 -9.58 -14.31 1.68
CA PRO A 51 -10.00 -15.16 2.80
C PRO A 51 -8.90 -15.52 3.81
N ASP A 52 -7.65 -15.49 3.36
CA ASP A 52 -6.44 -15.72 4.13
C ASP A 52 -6.03 -14.55 5.03
N HIS A 53 -6.27 -13.32 4.57
CA HIS A 53 -5.85 -12.09 5.23
C HIS A 53 -6.93 -11.01 5.05
N ALA A 54 -8.00 -11.14 5.82
CA ALA A 54 -9.18 -10.27 5.70
C ALA A 54 -8.92 -8.79 6.03
N TRP A 55 -7.71 -8.41 6.46
CA TRP A 55 -7.29 -7.04 6.72
C TRP A 55 -6.43 -6.43 5.60
N HIS A 56 -6.16 -7.16 4.50
CA HIS A 56 -5.47 -6.62 3.32
C HIS A 56 -6.46 -5.94 2.37
N LEU A 57 -6.19 -4.71 1.93
CA LEU A 57 -7.23 -3.83 1.34
C LEU A 57 -6.96 -3.38 -0.10
N GLY A 58 -6.05 -4.03 -0.82
CA GLY A 58 -5.60 -3.61 -2.15
C GLY A 58 -4.33 -2.79 -2.08
N LEU A 59 -4.37 -1.48 -2.38
CA LEU A 59 -3.27 -0.56 -2.04
C LEU A 59 -3.68 0.30 -0.85
N TRP A 60 -2.99 0.16 0.28
CA TRP A 60 -3.26 0.90 1.50
C TRP A 60 -1.97 1.20 2.27
N PHE A 61 -2.03 2.13 3.20
CA PHE A 61 -0.93 2.37 4.15
C PHE A 61 -1.34 1.93 5.55
N SER A 62 -0.45 1.22 6.24
CA SER A 62 -0.63 0.91 7.66
C SER A 62 0.71 0.73 8.35
N TRP A 63 0.90 1.38 9.49
CA TRP A 63 1.90 0.92 10.44
C TRP A 63 1.50 -0.45 10.99
N LYS A 64 2.50 -1.22 11.43
CA LYS A 64 2.28 -2.50 12.09
C LYS A 64 2.01 -2.29 13.57
N LEU A 65 3.00 -1.83 14.32
CA LEU A 65 2.86 -1.44 15.72
C LEU A 65 3.17 0.05 15.91
N ILE A 66 2.38 0.70 16.77
CA ILE A 66 2.74 2.00 17.37
C ILE A 66 2.65 1.84 18.87
N ASN A 67 3.76 1.97 19.59
CA ASN A 67 3.83 1.72 21.05
C ASN A 67 3.21 0.37 21.46
N GLY A 68 3.39 -0.67 20.64
CA GLY A 68 2.85 -2.01 20.88
C GLY A 68 1.40 -2.25 20.41
N TYR A 69 0.64 -1.22 20.06
CA TYR A 69 -0.70 -1.35 19.51
C TYR A 69 -0.67 -1.75 18.03
N ASN A 70 -1.42 -2.78 17.67
CA ASN A 70 -1.38 -3.36 16.32
C ASN A 70 -2.39 -2.73 15.36
N PHE A 71 -1.89 -1.93 14.43
CA PHE A 71 -2.71 -1.29 13.40
C PHE A 71 -2.81 -2.11 12.12
N TRP A 72 -2.01 -3.16 11.93
CA TRP A 72 -2.03 -3.97 10.69
C TRP A 72 -3.18 -4.97 10.68
N GLU A 73 -3.19 -5.90 11.65
CA GLU A 73 -4.30 -6.79 11.98
C GLU A 73 -5.12 -6.09 13.07
N PRO A 74 -6.16 -5.34 12.69
CA PRO A 74 -6.85 -4.45 13.62
C PRO A 74 -7.50 -5.26 14.75
N THR A 75 -7.20 -4.85 15.98
CA THR A 75 -7.85 -5.28 17.21
C THR A 75 -8.66 -4.13 17.80
N SER A 76 -9.60 -4.40 18.71
CA SER A 76 -10.48 -3.36 19.28
C SER A 76 -9.73 -2.24 20.03
N ASN A 77 -8.50 -2.50 20.50
CA ASN A 77 -7.65 -1.54 21.21
C ASN A 77 -6.75 -0.71 20.28
N ALA A 78 -6.74 -0.95 18.97
CA ALA A 78 -5.89 -0.25 18.01
C ALA A 78 -6.74 0.20 16.81
N VAL A 79 -7.15 1.46 16.80
CA VAL A 79 -8.12 2.00 15.84
C VAL A 79 -7.50 3.09 15.00
N MET A 80 -7.49 2.91 13.68
CA MET A 80 -7.29 4.00 12.73
C MET A 80 -8.63 4.66 12.45
N ARG A 81 -8.68 5.99 12.49
CA ARG A 81 -9.91 6.76 12.28
C ARG A 81 -9.67 7.88 11.27
N VAL A 82 -10.53 7.98 10.26
CA VAL A 82 -10.62 9.17 9.41
C VAL A 82 -11.23 10.30 10.23
N VAL A 83 -10.47 11.37 10.45
CA VAL A 83 -10.89 12.56 11.19
C VAL A 83 -11.54 13.56 10.24
N ALA A 84 -10.89 13.80 9.10
CA ALA A 84 -11.37 14.69 8.07
C ALA A 84 -10.87 14.19 6.71
N GLN A 85 -11.66 14.45 5.67
CA GLN A 85 -11.29 14.06 4.34
C GLN A 85 -11.90 15.01 3.30
N ARG A 86 -11.13 15.27 2.25
CA ARG A 86 -11.56 16.00 1.06
C ARG A 86 -11.07 15.27 -0.19
N ILE A 87 -11.96 15.11 -1.17
CA ILE A 87 -11.63 14.58 -2.48
C ILE A 87 -11.97 15.67 -3.49
N THR A 88 -10.95 16.17 -4.17
CA THR A 88 -11.05 17.27 -5.12
C THR A 88 -10.77 16.74 -6.53
N PRO A 89 -11.80 16.54 -7.37
CA PRO A 89 -11.58 16.31 -8.79
C PRO A 89 -10.97 17.54 -9.46
N GLU A 90 -10.09 17.28 -10.41
CA GLU A 90 -9.38 18.29 -11.21
C GLU A 90 -9.58 17.97 -12.71
N PRO A 91 -9.28 18.93 -13.60
CA PRO A 91 -9.28 18.68 -15.05
C PRO A 91 -8.39 17.49 -15.45
N ASP A 92 -8.58 16.99 -16.68
CA ASP A 92 -7.73 15.94 -17.28
C ASP A 92 -7.61 14.66 -16.45
N LYS A 93 -8.74 14.22 -15.86
CA LYS A 93 -8.84 12.98 -15.05
C LYS A 93 -7.83 12.93 -13.91
N ARG A 94 -7.60 14.09 -13.29
CA ARG A 94 -6.80 14.22 -12.08
C ARG A 94 -7.69 14.30 -10.84
N VAL A 95 -7.20 13.80 -9.72
CA VAL A 95 -7.87 13.89 -8.43
C VAL A 95 -6.83 14.08 -7.33
N THR A 96 -7.08 15.04 -6.44
CA THR A 96 -6.35 15.19 -5.18
C THR A 96 -7.22 14.73 -4.02
N ILE A 97 -6.67 13.87 -3.17
CA ILE A 97 -7.32 13.32 -1.97
C ILE A 97 -6.51 13.76 -0.77
N GLU A 98 -7.13 14.50 0.14
CA GLU A 98 -6.53 14.98 1.38
C GLU A 98 -7.24 14.28 2.54
N VAL A 99 -6.49 13.63 3.43
CA VAL A 99 -7.04 12.87 4.56
C VAL A 99 -6.27 13.21 5.82
N THR A 100 -7.00 13.43 6.91
CA THR A 100 -6.46 13.46 8.27
C THR A 100 -6.87 12.19 8.99
N LEU A 101 -5.91 11.43 9.49
CA LEU A 101 -6.12 10.16 10.18
C LEU A 101 -5.59 10.22 11.61
N ALA A 102 -6.31 9.63 12.55
CA ALA A 102 -5.87 9.44 13.93
C ALA A 102 -5.57 7.96 14.19
N TYR A 103 -4.41 7.69 14.78
CA TYR A 103 -3.99 6.37 15.25
C TYR A 103 -4.19 6.30 16.76
N LEU A 104 -5.14 5.46 17.19
CA LEU A 104 -5.59 5.40 18.58
C LEU A 104 -5.18 4.07 19.22
N GLY A 105 -4.49 4.14 20.37
CA GLY A 105 -4.25 3.00 21.26
C GLY A 105 -5.08 3.16 22.53
N ASP A 106 -5.94 2.19 22.85
CA ASP A 106 -6.91 2.26 23.96
C ASP A 106 -7.70 3.58 23.98
N GLY A 107 -8.11 4.06 22.80
CA GLY A 107 -8.87 5.30 22.63
C GLY A 107 -8.04 6.59 22.72
N ARG A 108 -6.76 6.52 23.12
CA ARG A 108 -5.85 7.67 23.13
C ARG A 108 -5.17 7.84 21.78
N GLU A 109 -5.12 9.07 21.28
CA GLU A 109 -4.37 9.38 20.07
C GLU A 109 -2.86 9.34 20.31
N LEU A 110 -2.19 8.49 19.55
CA LEU A 110 -0.74 8.31 19.56
C LEU A 110 -0.09 9.15 18.46
N VAL A 111 -0.68 9.09 17.26
CA VAL A 111 -0.16 9.71 16.04
C VAL A 111 -1.31 10.32 15.25
N ARG A 112 -1.09 11.54 14.75
CA ARG A 112 -1.91 12.19 13.72
C ARG A 112 -1.19 12.04 12.39
N GLU A 113 -1.88 11.56 11.36
CA GLU A 113 -1.39 11.59 9.99
C GLU A 113 -2.15 12.63 9.18
N THR A 114 -1.41 13.46 8.44
CA THR A 114 -1.95 14.22 7.30
C THR A 114 -1.43 13.61 6.01
N ARG A 115 -2.34 13.19 5.14
CA ARG A 115 -2.05 12.47 3.90
C ARG A 115 -2.57 13.23 2.70
N THR A 116 -1.75 13.37 1.67
CA THR A 116 -2.16 13.83 0.35
C THR A 116 -1.86 12.76 -0.68
N VAL A 117 -2.87 12.34 -1.43
CA VAL A 117 -2.74 11.41 -2.55
C VAL A 117 -3.21 12.10 -3.82
N ARG A 118 -2.36 12.14 -4.84
CA ARG A 118 -2.70 12.70 -6.16
C ARG A 118 -2.71 11.59 -7.19
N VAL A 119 -3.82 11.45 -7.92
CA VAL A 119 -3.96 10.45 -8.97
C VAL A 119 -4.13 11.15 -10.30
N THR A 120 -3.31 10.77 -11.28
CA THR A 120 -3.43 11.22 -12.68
C THR A 120 -3.74 10.01 -13.55
N THR A 121 -4.78 10.08 -14.38
CA THR A 121 -5.18 8.99 -15.27
C THR A 121 -5.13 9.44 -16.72
N ALA A 122 -4.29 8.82 -17.54
CA ALA A 122 -4.21 9.10 -18.96
C ALA A 122 -5.43 8.53 -19.71
N PHE A 123 -5.70 9.06 -20.91
CA PHE A 123 -6.81 8.62 -21.76
C PHE A 123 -6.63 7.20 -22.34
N ASN A 124 -5.45 6.60 -22.21
CA ASN A 124 -5.22 5.18 -22.52
C ASN A 124 -5.44 4.26 -21.30
N GLY A 125 -5.86 4.81 -20.16
CA GLY A 125 -6.11 4.07 -18.92
C GLY A 125 -4.89 3.90 -18.02
N ASN A 126 -3.68 4.26 -18.44
CA ASN A 126 -2.51 4.27 -17.55
C ASN A 126 -2.74 5.31 -16.45
N TYR A 127 -2.17 5.07 -15.26
CA TYR A 127 -2.32 6.00 -14.15
C TYR A 127 -1.09 6.04 -13.25
N ALA A 128 -0.93 7.18 -12.58
CA ALA A 128 0.08 7.39 -11.57
C ALA A 128 -0.56 7.88 -10.27
N ILE A 129 -0.03 7.41 -9.14
CA ILE A 129 -0.43 7.81 -7.79
C ILE A 129 0.80 8.37 -7.08
N ALA A 130 0.77 9.66 -6.76
CA ALA A 130 1.74 10.29 -5.86
C ALA A 130 1.16 10.29 -4.44
N TRP A 131 1.93 9.81 -3.48
CA TRP A 131 1.52 9.64 -2.10
C TRP A 131 2.46 10.40 -1.18
N GLU A 132 1.91 11.24 -0.32
CA GLU A 132 2.64 11.89 0.77
C GLU A 132 1.87 11.72 2.08
N SER A 133 2.56 11.26 3.13
CA SER A 133 2.02 11.15 4.48
C SER A 133 2.99 11.79 5.47
N ALA A 134 2.49 12.65 6.34
CA ALA A 134 3.22 13.18 7.48
C ALA A 134 2.59 12.66 8.78
N PHE A 135 3.37 11.98 9.60
CA PHE A 135 2.98 11.35 10.85
C PHE A 135 3.56 12.15 12.02
N THR A 136 2.70 12.81 12.79
CA THR A 136 3.08 13.62 13.94
C THR A 136 2.73 12.88 15.23
N ALA A 137 3.75 12.59 16.04
CA ALA A 137 3.56 12.08 17.39
C ALA A 137 2.79 13.11 18.22
N GLN A 138 1.78 12.68 18.97
CA GLN A 138 1.02 13.58 19.85
C GLN A 138 1.79 13.82 21.16
N ASP A 139 1.12 13.80 22.32
CA ASP A 139 1.70 14.25 23.60
C ASP A 139 2.81 13.36 24.18
N ARG A 140 3.13 12.22 23.55
CA ARG A 140 4.14 11.27 24.02
C ARG A 140 5.04 10.81 22.88
N PRO A 141 6.30 10.41 23.18
CA PRO A 141 7.12 9.71 22.21
C PRO A 141 6.41 8.47 21.68
N VAL A 142 6.63 8.18 20.41
CA VAL A 142 6.09 7.00 19.75
C VAL A 142 7.20 6.16 19.14
N GLU A 143 7.05 4.85 19.23
CA GLU A 143 7.86 3.87 18.52
C GLU A 143 7.01 3.17 17.48
N PHE A 144 7.43 3.29 16.22
CA PHE A 144 6.93 2.48 15.12
C PHE A 144 7.75 1.20 15.05
N ALA A 145 7.10 0.06 15.20
CA ALA A 145 7.74 -1.25 15.13
C ALA A 145 6.94 -2.20 14.24
N CYS A 146 7.58 -3.31 13.84
CA CYS A 146 6.91 -4.39 13.13
C CYS A 146 7.23 -5.74 13.78
N THR A 147 6.56 -6.80 13.36
CA THR A 147 6.96 -8.16 13.75
C THR A 147 8.40 -8.38 13.28
N PRO A 148 9.35 -8.74 14.16
CA PRO A 148 10.75 -8.88 13.78
C PRO A 148 10.92 -9.82 12.59
N ALA A 149 11.67 -9.37 11.58
CA ALA A 149 11.91 -10.17 10.40
C ALA A 149 12.77 -11.39 10.74
N LYS A 150 12.46 -12.54 10.14
CA LYS A 150 13.25 -13.79 10.31
C LYS A 150 13.53 -14.43 8.96
N ARG A 151 14.77 -14.90 8.80
CA ARG A 151 15.19 -15.65 7.61
C ARG A 151 14.77 -17.13 7.71
N GLY A 152 14.42 -17.71 6.57
CA GLY A 152 14.19 -19.14 6.41
C GLY A 152 15.49 -19.93 6.27
N LYS A 153 15.36 -21.25 6.11
CA LYS A 153 16.50 -22.16 5.89
C LYS A 153 17.27 -21.87 4.59
N ASP A 154 16.59 -21.26 3.62
CA ASP A 154 17.12 -20.83 2.33
C ASP A 154 17.83 -19.46 2.40
N GLY A 155 17.90 -18.85 3.59
CA GLY A 155 18.51 -17.54 3.80
C GLY A 155 17.64 -16.36 3.40
N ASN A 156 16.48 -16.58 2.77
CA ASN A 156 15.55 -15.51 2.40
C ASN A 156 14.71 -15.05 3.59
N TRP A 157 14.28 -13.79 3.61
CA TRP A 157 13.33 -13.33 4.61
C TRP A 157 11.97 -14.03 4.43
N ALA A 158 11.50 -14.70 5.48
CA ALA A 158 10.34 -15.58 5.42
C ALA A 158 9.13 -15.07 6.21
N THR A 159 9.36 -14.26 7.24
CA THR A 159 8.30 -13.72 8.11
C THR A 159 8.70 -12.35 8.68
N GLY A 160 7.72 -11.56 9.10
CA GLY A 160 7.94 -10.25 9.73
C GLY A 160 8.36 -9.15 8.76
N GLY A 161 8.71 -7.98 9.28
CA GLY A 161 9.25 -6.87 8.48
C GLY A 161 8.21 -6.02 7.74
N TYR A 162 6.91 -6.31 7.82
CA TYR A 162 5.87 -5.61 7.05
C TYR A 162 5.27 -4.42 7.81
N ALA A 163 5.22 -3.28 7.14
CA ALA A 163 4.50 -2.05 7.48
C ALA A 163 4.55 -1.11 6.27
N GLY A 164 3.85 0.02 6.31
CA GLY A 164 3.94 1.07 5.31
C GLY A 164 2.89 0.99 4.21
N LEU A 165 3.20 1.58 3.05
CA LEU A 165 2.38 1.49 1.84
C LEU A 165 2.53 0.08 1.28
N MET A 166 1.43 -0.64 1.10
CA MET A 166 1.47 -2.04 0.71
C MET A 166 0.44 -2.36 -0.37
N TRP A 167 0.86 -3.17 -1.34
CA TRP A 167 0.04 -3.66 -2.44
C TRP A 167 -0.24 -5.15 -2.27
N ARG A 168 -1.50 -5.52 -1.97
CA ARG A 168 -1.98 -6.90 -2.01
C ARG A 168 -2.48 -7.21 -3.41
N PHE A 169 -1.79 -8.12 -4.09
CA PHE A 169 -2.21 -8.64 -5.40
C PHE A 169 -3.27 -9.73 -5.24
N PRO A 170 -4.03 -10.07 -6.30
CA PRO A 170 -4.80 -11.31 -6.38
C PRO A 170 -3.95 -12.56 -6.12
N ASP A 171 -4.63 -13.68 -5.89
CA ASP A 171 -3.99 -14.99 -5.77
C ASP A 171 -3.43 -15.43 -7.15
N ALA A 172 -2.51 -16.40 -7.14
CA ALA A 172 -1.66 -16.68 -8.30
C ALA A 172 -2.40 -17.25 -9.52
N ASP A 173 -3.61 -17.76 -9.33
CA ASP A 173 -4.51 -18.19 -10.40
C ASP A 173 -5.17 -17.02 -11.15
N ALA A 174 -5.38 -15.89 -10.47
CA ALA A 174 -5.98 -14.69 -11.04
C ALA A 174 -4.94 -13.69 -11.55
N LEU A 175 -3.75 -13.62 -10.94
CA LEU A 175 -2.70 -12.72 -11.36
C LEU A 175 -1.32 -13.28 -11.02
N THR A 176 -0.43 -13.38 -12.01
CA THR A 176 0.97 -13.72 -11.77
C THR A 176 1.81 -12.46 -11.66
N CYS A 177 2.75 -12.45 -10.71
CA CYS A 177 3.62 -11.30 -10.46
C CYS A 177 5.09 -11.72 -10.51
N ARG A 178 5.93 -10.85 -11.07
CA ARG A 178 7.39 -10.90 -10.93
C ARG A 178 7.89 -9.57 -10.42
N TYR A 179 8.75 -9.60 -9.41
CA TYR A 179 9.35 -8.41 -8.80
C TYR A 179 10.81 -8.28 -9.19
N VAL A 180 11.27 -7.05 -9.41
CA VAL A 180 12.69 -6.72 -9.63
C VAL A 180 12.97 -5.37 -8.97
N ASN A 181 14.02 -5.28 -8.15
CA ASN A 181 14.45 -4.01 -7.56
C ASN A 181 15.50 -3.31 -8.46
N ALA A 182 15.91 -2.08 -8.11
CA ALA A 182 16.89 -1.33 -8.92
C ALA A 182 18.24 -2.05 -9.07
N GLU A 183 18.60 -2.87 -8.08
CA GLU A 183 19.84 -3.64 -8.02
C GLU A 183 19.76 -5.00 -8.75
N GLY A 184 18.61 -5.34 -9.34
CA GLY A 184 18.41 -6.56 -10.12
C GLY A 184 18.09 -7.82 -9.30
N LYS A 185 17.90 -7.71 -7.98
CA LYS A 185 17.33 -8.80 -7.17
C LYS A 185 15.86 -9.00 -7.54
N SER A 186 15.38 -10.24 -7.46
CA SER A 186 14.03 -10.58 -7.90
C SER A 186 13.19 -11.30 -6.85
N ASP A 187 11.87 -11.11 -6.94
CA ASP A 187 10.85 -11.82 -6.15
C ASP A 187 11.16 -11.79 -4.65
N VAL A 188 11.19 -12.93 -3.98
CA VAL A 188 11.46 -13.02 -2.53
C VAL A 188 12.82 -12.44 -2.13
N GLN A 189 13.80 -12.42 -3.05
CA GLN A 189 15.14 -11.88 -2.79
C GLN A 189 15.15 -10.34 -2.66
N THR A 190 14.07 -9.67 -3.09
CA THR A 190 13.91 -8.21 -2.88
C THR A 190 13.45 -7.87 -1.45
N CYS A 191 12.94 -8.86 -0.70
CA CYS A 191 12.47 -8.65 0.65
C CYS A 191 13.64 -8.25 1.56
N GLY A 192 13.43 -7.27 2.43
CA GLY A 192 14.44 -6.66 3.31
C GLY A 192 15.52 -5.85 2.61
N GLU A 193 15.53 -5.77 1.29
CA GLU A 193 16.55 -5.01 0.56
C GLU A 193 16.14 -3.54 0.45
N SER A 194 17.07 -2.64 0.72
CA SER A 194 16.89 -1.21 0.45
C SER A 194 17.07 -0.94 -1.03
N SER A 195 16.10 -0.29 -1.65
CA SER A 195 16.12 0.04 -3.08
C SER A 195 15.28 1.27 -3.38
N GLU A 196 15.67 2.09 -4.37
CA GLU A 196 14.91 3.27 -4.76
C GLU A 196 13.54 2.94 -5.39
N ARG A 197 13.38 1.72 -5.90
CA ARG A 197 12.15 1.26 -6.55
C ARG A 197 11.98 -0.25 -6.53
N LEU A 198 10.74 -0.66 -6.71
CA LEU A 198 10.37 -2.03 -7.06
C LEU A 198 9.55 -2.00 -8.34
N ASP A 199 10.08 -2.65 -9.38
CA ASP A 199 9.41 -2.91 -10.65
C ASP A 199 8.66 -4.24 -10.56
N ILE A 200 7.38 -4.24 -10.89
CA ILE A 200 6.49 -5.40 -10.82
C ILE A 200 5.87 -5.61 -12.20
N THR A 201 6.07 -6.80 -12.77
CA THR A 201 5.32 -7.23 -13.96
C THR A 201 4.16 -8.09 -13.50
N ALA A 202 2.94 -7.64 -13.78
CA ALA A 202 1.71 -8.36 -13.49
C ALA A 202 1.09 -8.90 -14.78
N VAL A 203 0.68 -10.17 -14.78
CA VAL A 203 0.05 -10.82 -15.95
C VAL A 203 -1.23 -11.50 -15.52
N SER A 204 -2.34 -11.15 -16.17
CA SER A 204 -3.61 -11.86 -16.05
C SER A 204 -3.55 -13.17 -16.83
N PRO A 205 -3.67 -14.35 -16.18
CA PRO A 205 -3.73 -15.62 -16.89
C PRO A 205 -4.98 -15.74 -17.75
N ALA A 206 -6.08 -15.07 -17.39
CA ALA A 206 -7.37 -15.19 -18.08
C ALA A 206 -7.37 -14.49 -19.45
N SER A 207 -6.77 -13.31 -19.54
CA SER A 207 -6.78 -12.49 -20.77
C SER A 207 -5.41 -12.39 -21.45
N GLY A 208 -4.33 -12.82 -20.79
CA GLY A 208 -2.96 -12.57 -21.22
C GLY A 208 -2.54 -11.10 -21.05
N ALA A 209 -3.39 -10.26 -20.46
CA ALA A 209 -3.12 -8.85 -20.23
C ALA A 209 -1.94 -8.64 -19.29
N ARG A 210 -1.10 -7.64 -19.60
CA ARG A 210 0.13 -7.36 -18.87
C ARG A 210 0.16 -5.90 -18.41
N ALA A 211 0.59 -5.68 -17.17
CA ALA A 211 0.90 -4.37 -16.64
C ALA A 211 2.30 -4.31 -16.07
N ARG A 212 2.95 -3.16 -16.24
CA ARG A 212 4.12 -2.76 -15.45
C ARG A 212 3.62 -1.87 -14.33
N ILE A 213 3.99 -2.21 -13.10
CA ILE A 213 3.76 -1.40 -11.91
C ILE A 213 5.14 -1.00 -11.37
N VAL A 214 5.37 0.28 -11.14
CA VAL A 214 6.61 0.76 -10.51
C VAL A 214 6.26 1.52 -9.25
N ILE A 215 6.76 1.07 -8.11
CA ILE A 215 6.65 1.80 -6.84
C ILE A 215 8.03 2.39 -6.55
N ARG A 216 8.11 3.70 -6.31
CA ARG A 216 9.35 4.43 -6.04
C ARG A 216 9.31 5.08 -4.67
N ASP A 217 10.41 4.96 -3.93
CA ASP A 217 10.68 5.76 -2.75
C ASP A 217 11.08 7.18 -3.19
N ARG A 218 10.32 8.19 -2.75
CA ARG A 218 10.58 9.61 -3.03
C ARG A 218 11.09 10.36 -1.80
N GLY A 219 11.43 9.64 -0.73
CA GLY A 219 12.14 10.16 0.43
C GLY A 219 11.27 10.92 1.44
N GLY A 220 11.91 11.81 2.19
CA GLY A 220 11.30 12.54 3.31
C GLY A 220 11.47 11.88 4.68
N HIS A 221 12.13 10.71 4.73
CA HIS A 221 12.36 9.91 5.93
C HIS A 221 13.84 9.53 6.09
N PRO A 222 14.29 9.14 7.30
CA PRO A 222 15.72 8.94 7.58
C PRO A 222 16.35 7.68 6.96
N ARG A 223 15.56 6.74 6.44
CA ARG A 223 16.07 5.46 5.89
C ARG A 223 15.86 5.35 4.38
N GLN A 224 16.30 6.36 3.63
CA GLN A 224 16.22 6.36 2.17
C GLN A 224 17.50 5.76 1.55
N PRO A 225 17.40 4.82 0.61
CA PRO A 225 16.17 4.15 0.15
C PRO A 225 15.59 3.18 1.19
N THR A 226 14.25 3.15 1.26
CA THR A 226 13.48 2.29 2.18
C THR A 226 13.75 0.80 1.89
N PRO A 227 13.90 -0.05 2.94
CA PRO A 227 13.86 -1.50 2.76
C PRO A 227 12.46 -1.97 2.35
N TRP A 228 12.41 -2.94 1.42
CA TRP A 228 11.15 -3.42 0.85
C TRP A 228 10.63 -4.65 1.59
N PHE A 229 9.34 -4.72 1.85
CA PHE A 229 8.70 -6.00 2.11
C PHE A 229 8.25 -6.59 0.78
N ALA A 230 8.63 -7.84 0.52
CA ALA A 230 8.20 -8.58 -0.66
C ALA A 230 7.86 -10.02 -0.30
N ARG A 231 6.57 -10.35 -0.42
CA ARG A 231 6.08 -11.72 -0.41
C ARG A 231 5.83 -12.16 -1.83
N HIS A 232 6.49 -13.26 -2.19
CA HIS A 232 6.26 -14.01 -3.41
C HIS A 232 6.28 -15.48 -3.03
N ASP A 233 5.10 -16.04 -2.77
CA ASP A 233 4.97 -17.41 -2.26
C ASP A 233 3.85 -18.13 -3.01
N LEU A 234 4.25 -18.95 -3.98
CA LEU A 234 3.33 -19.74 -4.81
C LEU A 234 2.71 -20.93 -4.06
N LYS A 235 3.22 -21.29 -2.87
CA LYS A 235 2.76 -22.45 -2.10
C LYS A 235 1.89 -22.07 -0.91
N ALA A 236 1.82 -20.79 -0.57
CA ALA A 236 0.96 -20.28 0.50
C ALA A 236 -0.53 -20.64 0.28
N HIS A 237 -1.28 -20.59 1.38
CA HIS A 237 -2.75 -20.77 1.40
C HIS A 237 -3.23 -22.04 0.67
N LYS A 238 -2.65 -23.19 1.04
CA LYS A 238 -2.96 -24.50 0.45
C LYS A 238 -2.68 -24.55 -1.06
N GLY A 239 -1.60 -23.89 -1.49
CA GLY A 239 -1.15 -23.90 -2.89
C GLY A 239 -1.80 -22.86 -3.79
N ARG A 240 -2.65 -21.96 -3.27
CA ARG A 240 -3.22 -20.86 -4.06
C ARG A 240 -2.18 -19.79 -4.40
N GLY A 241 -1.18 -19.66 -3.54
CA GLY A 241 -0.11 -18.69 -3.67
C GLY A 241 -0.59 -17.24 -3.52
N TYR A 242 0.29 -16.37 -3.03
CA TYR A 242 -0.08 -14.97 -2.92
C TYR A 242 1.12 -14.03 -2.96
N PHE A 243 0.82 -12.79 -3.35
CA PHE A 243 1.82 -11.75 -3.47
C PHE A 243 1.42 -10.49 -2.68
N LEU A 244 2.40 -9.91 -2.01
CA LEU A 244 2.26 -8.68 -1.23
C LEU A 244 3.59 -7.93 -1.30
N ALA A 245 3.59 -6.67 -1.72
CA ALA A 245 4.84 -5.90 -1.80
C ALA A 245 4.64 -4.42 -1.48
N GLY A 246 5.69 -3.80 -0.94
CA GLY A 246 5.68 -2.38 -0.65
C GLY A 246 6.87 -1.92 0.20
N PRO A 247 7.14 -0.60 0.22
CA PRO A 247 8.17 -0.03 1.07
C PRO A 247 7.81 -0.20 2.55
N SER A 248 8.72 -0.75 3.34
CA SER A 248 8.56 -0.97 4.78
C SER A 248 9.71 -0.35 5.55
N LEU A 249 9.62 0.95 5.85
CA LEU A 249 10.66 1.76 6.49
C LEU A 249 11.24 1.16 7.79
N ILE A 250 10.45 0.37 8.49
CA ILE A 250 10.76 -0.24 9.79
C ILE A 250 11.01 -1.76 9.68
N PHE A 251 11.40 -2.25 8.51
CA PHE A 251 11.65 -3.67 8.27
C PHE A 251 12.71 -4.25 9.21
N HIS A 252 13.88 -3.59 9.30
CA HIS A 252 15.04 -4.10 10.05
C HIS A 252 15.01 -3.73 11.53
N GLU A 253 14.50 -2.54 11.85
CA GLU A 253 14.52 -2.00 13.20
C GLU A 253 13.38 -0.99 13.43
N PRO A 254 12.92 -0.81 14.69
CA PRO A 254 11.94 0.21 15.04
C PRO A 254 12.43 1.64 14.74
N LEU A 255 11.50 2.58 14.57
CA LEU A 255 11.77 4.01 14.42
C LEU A 255 11.06 4.78 15.52
N ARG A 256 11.75 5.72 16.17
CA ARG A 256 11.19 6.53 17.27
C ARG A 256 11.01 7.98 16.86
N LEU A 257 9.92 8.59 17.32
CA LEU A 257 9.69 10.03 17.27
C LEU A 257 9.49 10.57 18.67
N ALA A 258 10.10 11.72 18.97
CA ALA A 258 9.76 12.49 20.16
C ALA A 258 8.32 13.02 20.07
N ALA A 259 7.73 13.39 21.21
CA ALA A 259 6.43 14.07 21.22
C ALA A 259 6.45 15.33 20.34
N GLY A 260 5.42 15.53 19.53
CA GLY A 260 5.33 16.65 18.58
C GLY A 260 6.22 16.54 17.33
N ALA A 261 7.14 15.56 17.25
CA ALA A 261 7.97 15.37 16.07
C ALA A 261 7.18 14.73 14.93
N THR A 262 7.59 15.04 13.70
CA THR A 262 6.93 14.59 12.47
C THR A 262 7.86 13.76 11.59
N LEU A 263 7.39 12.59 11.15
CA LEU A 263 8.00 11.78 10.10
C LEU A 263 7.23 11.97 8.79
N THR A 264 7.91 12.30 7.70
CA THR A 264 7.28 12.34 6.37
C THR A 264 7.71 11.13 5.55
N VAL A 265 6.81 10.58 4.75
CA VAL A 265 7.14 9.58 3.72
C VAL A 265 6.50 9.99 2.40
N ARG A 266 7.21 9.76 1.30
CA ARG A 266 6.74 10.04 -0.05
C ARG A 266 6.96 8.85 -0.95
N TYR A 267 5.93 8.47 -1.69
CA TYR A 267 5.98 7.38 -2.67
C TYR A 267 5.36 7.81 -3.99
N ALA A 268 5.83 7.22 -5.08
CA ALA A 268 5.17 7.31 -6.38
C ALA A 268 4.86 5.91 -6.89
N VAL A 269 3.69 5.73 -7.47
CA VAL A 269 3.24 4.47 -8.06
C VAL A 269 2.84 4.77 -9.50
N GLU A 270 3.39 4.04 -10.46
CA GLU A 270 3.09 4.14 -11.89
C GLU A 270 2.52 2.81 -12.36
N VAL A 271 1.40 2.81 -13.08
CA VAL A 271 0.78 1.60 -13.64
C VAL A 271 0.51 1.81 -15.13
N GLU A 272 1.12 0.96 -15.94
CA GLU A 272 1.10 1.07 -17.39
C GLU A 272 0.76 -0.27 -18.04
N ARG A 273 -0.06 -0.23 -19.10
CA ARG A 273 -0.26 -1.38 -19.97
C ARG A 273 1.06 -1.73 -20.66
N MET A 274 1.44 -3.00 -20.61
CA MET A 274 2.49 -3.53 -21.49
C MET A 274 1.90 -4.01 -22.81
N PRO A 275 2.67 -3.94 -23.92
CA PRO A 275 2.32 -4.54 -25.20
C PRO A 275 1.93 -6.02 -25.08
#